data_AF-A0AAN9A6W9-F1
#
_entry.id   AF-A0AAN9A6W9-F1
#
_cell.length_a   1.000
_cell.length_b   1.000
_cell.length_c   1.000
_cell.angle_alpha   90.00
_cell.angle_beta   90.00
_cell.angle_gamma   90.00
#
_symmetry.space_group_name_H-M   'P 1'
#
loop_
_entity.id
_entity.type
_entity.pdbx_description
1 polymer ?
#
loop_
_entity_poly.entity_id
_entity_poly.type
_entity_poly.pdbx_seq_one_letter_code
_entity_poly.pdbx_strand_id
1 'polypeptide(L)' 'SLCSEWGRYGMRFNCIAPGPIETEGAFSRLDPTGQFTSHAHTRIPAGRLGEVEELANLATYLVSDYSSWVSGE' A
#
# COMPACT_ATOMS: atom_id res chain seq x y z
N SER A 1 14.97 -5.85 14.58
CA SER A 1 14.01 -5.86 13.45
C SER A 1 14.69 -6.50 12.24
N LEU A 2 13.94 -6.91 11.22
CA LEU A 2 14.50 -7.50 9.99
C LEU A 2 15.52 -6.57 9.33
N CYS A 3 15.23 -5.26 9.28
CA CYS A 3 16.16 -4.26 8.75
C CYS A 3 17.54 -4.30 9.43
N SER A 4 17.60 -4.31 10.77
CA SER A 4 18.87 -4.30 11.49
C SER A 4 19.69 -5.58 11.34
N GLU A 5 19.02 -6.73 11.25
CA GLU A 5 19.69 -8.04 11.20
C GLU A 5 20.23 -8.36 9.79
N TRP A 6 19.50 -7.94 8.76
CA TRP A 6 19.75 -8.35 7.38
C TRP A 6 20.34 -7.24 6.50
N GLY A 7 20.34 -5.98 6.96
CA GLY A 7 20.88 -4.84 6.22
C GLY A 7 22.35 -4.98 5.83
N ARG A 8 23.17 -5.67 6.64
CA ARG A 8 24.59 -5.98 6.31
C ARG A 8 24.77 -6.82 5.04
N TYR A 9 23.72 -7.51 4.60
CA TYR A 9 23.70 -8.32 3.37
C TYR A 9 23.12 -7.55 2.18
N GLY A 10 22.85 -6.24 2.33
CA GLY A 10 22.23 -5.42 1.29
C GLY A 10 20.72 -5.60 1.14
N MET A 11 20.06 -6.32 2.06
CA MET A 11 18.60 -6.49 2.04
C MET A 11 17.90 -5.29 2.68
N ARG A 12 16.79 -4.86 2.07
CA ARG A 12 15.94 -3.77 2.55
C ARG A 12 14.55 -4.31 2.87
N PHE A 13 13.95 -3.82 3.95
CA PHE A 13 12.64 -4.25 4.42
C PHE A 13 11.77 -3.03 4.63
N ASN A 14 10.65 -2.93 3.91
CA ASN A 14 9.69 -1.84 4.06
C ASN A 14 8.27 -2.41 4.02
N CYS A 15 7.34 -1.70 4.63
CA CYS A 15 5.92 -1.99 4.64
C CYS A 15 5.19 -0.92 3.81
N ILE A 16 4.10 -1.32 3.18
CA ILE A 16 3.14 -0.37 2.62
C ILE A 16 1.84 -0.59 3.38
N ALA A 17 1.32 0.48 3.98
CA ALA A 17 0.02 0.50 4.64
C ALA A 17 -0.98 1.25 3.75
N PRO A 18 -1.53 0.59 2.71
CA PRO A 18 -2.47 1.25 1.82
C PRO A 18 -3.78 1.57 2.53
N GLY A 19 -4.41 2.66 2.12
CA GLY A 19 -5.83 2.87 2.37
C GLY A 19 -6.70 1.90 1.55
N PRO A 20 -8.02 2.13 1.52
CA PRO A 20 -8.94 1.32 0.73
C PRO A 20 -8.60 1.34 -0.78
N ILE A 21 -8.35 0.16 -1.34
CA ILE A 21 -8.13 -0.08 -2.77
C ILE A 21 -9.10 -1.17 -3.20
N GLU A 22 -9.85 -0.93 -4.28
CA GLU A 22 -10.83 -1.90 -4.78
C GLU A 22 -10.12 -3.16 -5.29
N THR A 23 -10.50 -4.31 -4.74
CA THR A 23 -10.05 -5.62 -5.21
C THR A 23 -11.19 -6.60 -5.12
N GLU A 24 -11.30 -7.51 -6.10
CA GLU A 24 -12.40 -8.48 -6.20
C GLU A 24 -12.58 -9.28 -4.90
N GLY A 25 -11.48 -9.76 -4.32
CA GLY A 25 -11.52 -10.60 -3.12
C GLY A 25 -11.95 -9.88 -1.84
N ALA A 26 -11.62 -8.59 -1.71
CA ALA A 26 -11.95 -7.80 -0.53
C ALA A 26 -13.36 -7.21 -0.65
N PHE A 27 -13.71 -6.62 -1.79
CA PHE A 27 -14.96 -5.86 -1.93
C PHE A 27 -16.19 -6.75 -2.10
N SER A 28 -16.03 -7.94 -2.69
CA SER A 28 -17.10 -8.95 -2.72
C SER A 28 -17.57 -9.39 -1.33
N ARG A 29 -16.74 -9.19 -0.28
CA ARG A 29 -17.07 -9.54 1.12
C ARG A 29 -17.27 -8.33 2.02
N LEU A 30 -16.44 -7.30 1.87
CA LEU A 30 -16.39 -6.14 2.75
C LEU A 30 -17.33 -5.02 2.32
N ASP A 31 -17.75 -4.98 1.07
CA ASP A 31 -18.68 -3.97 0.57
C ASP A 31 -19.76 -4.52 -0.37
N PRO A 32 -20.52 -5.55 0.05
CA PRO A 32 -21.54 -6.16 -0.81
C PRO A 32 -22.70 -5.20 -1.16
N THR A 33 -22.81 -4.06 -0.47
CA THR A 33 -23.89 -3.07 -0.65
C THR A 33 -23.41 -1.73 -1.22
N GLY A 34 -22.10 -1.56 -1.47
CA GLY A 34 -21.51 -0.28 -1.90
C GLY A 34 -21.46 0.81 -0.82
N GLN A 35 -21.96 0.52 0.39
CA GLN A 35 -22.01 1.50 1.49
C GLN A 35 -20.62 1.88 1.98
N PHE A 36 -19.70 0.92 2.06
CA PHE A 36 -18.34 1.20 2.49
C PHE A 36 -17.64 2.13 1.50
N THR A 37 -17.76 1.88 0.20
CA THR A 37 -17.19 2.72 -0.85
C THR A 37 -17.75 4.13 -0.78
N SER A 38 -19.08 4.28 -0.73
CA SER A 38 -19.72 5.61 -0.63
C SER A 38 -19.25 6.40 0.61
N HIS A 39 -19.11 5.73 1.74
CA HIS A 39 -18.61 6.34 2.97
C HIS A 39 -17.12 6.68 2.86
N ALA A 40 -16.32 5.82 2.24
CA ALA A 40 -14.90 6.03 1.99
C ALA A 40 -14.66 7.28 1.14
N HIS A 41 -15.45 7.51 0.08
CA HIS A 41 -15.38 8.73 -0.73
C HIS A 41 -15.53 10.02 0.09
N THR A 42 -16.37 10.01 1.13
CA THR A 42 -16.57 11.20 1.98
C THR A 42 -15.49 11.39 3.05
N ARG A 43 -14.82 10.32 3.48
CA ARG A 43 -13.82 10.35 4.55
C ARG A 43 -12.38 10.41 4.07
N ILE A 44 -12.10 9.91 2.88
CA ILE A 44 -10.78 9.98 2.26
C ILE A 44 -10.60 11.39 1.72
N PRO A 45 -9.57 12.15 2.13
CA PRO A 45 -9.36 13.53 1.64
C PRO A 45 -9.21 13.64 0.12
N ALA A 46 -8.70 12.60 -0.55
CA ALA A 46 -8.61 12.53 -2.00
C ALA A 46 -9.98 12.33 -2.70
N GLY A 47 -11.05 12.07 -1.95
CA GLY A 47 -12.40 11.88 -2.47
C GLY A 47 -12.62 10.58 -3.25
N ARG A 48 -11.68 9.63 -3.19
CA ARG A 48 -11.72 8.36 -3.93
C ARG A 48 -10.97 7.23 -3.23
N LEU A 49 -11.26 6.00 -3.66
CA LEU A 49 -10.41 4.85 -3.37
C LEU A 49 -9.07 4.98 -4.10
N GLY A 50 -8.05 4.29 -3.61
CA GLY A 50 -6.80 4.14 -4.34
C GLY A 50 -6.93 3.10 -5.45
N GLU A 51 -6.09 3.24 -6.48
CA GLU A 51 -5.97 2.26 -7.56
C GLU A 51 -4.80 1.30 -7.30
N VAL A 52 -4.88 0.08 -7.85
CA VAL A 52 -3.82 -0.93 -7.70
C VAL A 52 -2.50 -0.44 -8.29
N GLU A 53 -2.54 0.31 -9.38
CA GLU A 53 -1.38 0.90 -10.04
C GLU A 53 -0.65 1.91 -9.16
N GLU A 54 -1.37 2.64 -8.29
CA GLU A 54 -0.76 3.59 -7.37
C GLU A 54 0.05 2.87 -6.28
N LEU A 55 -0.49 1.77 -5.77
CA LEU A 55 0.23 0.88 -4.87
C LEU A 55 1.44 0.25 -5.56
N ALA A 56 1.27 -0.20 -6.81
CA ALA A 56 2.34 -0.79 -7.60
C ALA A 56 3.48 0.21 -7.89
N ASN A 57 3.16 1.48 -8.15
CA ASN A 57 4.14 2.53 -8.36
C ASN A 57 5.00 2.76 -7.10
N LEU A 58 4.37 2.81 -5.92
CA LEU A 58 5.11 2.93 -4.65
C LEU A 58 5.96 1.70 -4.37
N ALA A 59 5.42 0.50 -4.57
CA ALA A 59 6.17 -0.74 -4.44
C ALA A 59 7.37 -0.77 -5.39
N THR A 60 7.19 -0.34 -6.64
CA THR A 60 8.24 -0.25 -7.65
C THR A 60 9.36 0.70 -7.20
N TYR A 61 9.01 1.88 -6.69
CA TYR A 61 9.99 2.79 -6.10
C TYR A 61 10.75 2.12 -4.95
N LEU A 62 10.05 1.48 -4.01
CA LEU A 62 10.65 0.84 -2.85
C LEU A 62 11.53 -0.37 -3.18
N VAL A 63 11.32 -1.08 -4.30
CA VAL A 63 12.21 -2.17 -4.72
C VAL A 63 13.36 -1.67 -5.60
N SER A 64 13.24 -0.51 -6.22
CA SER A 64 14.26 0.07 -7.09
C SER A 64 15.49 0.58 -6.32
N ASP A 65 16.56 0.86 -7.07
CA ASP A 65 17.76 1.51 -6.53
C ASP A 65 17.54 2.99 -6.15
N TYR A 66 16.45 3.60 -6.63
CA TYR A 66 16.10 4.98 -6.28
C TYR A 66 15.73 5.13 -4.80
N SER A 67 15.36 4.04 -4.12
CA SER A 67 15.11 4.01 -2.68
C SER A 67 16.22 3.27 -1.91
N SER A 68 17.46 3.26 -2.42
CA SER A 68 18.58 2.46 -1.85
C SER A 68 18.89 2.74 -0.38
N TRP A 69 18.56 3.93 0.13
CA TRP A 69 18.73 4.27 1.56
C TRP A 69 17.51 3.85 2.42
N VAL A 70 16.34 3.67 1.82
CA VAL A 70 15.07 3.48 2.54
C VAL A 70 14.91 2.02 2.97
N SER A 71 14.91 1.81 4.29
CA SER A 71 14.66 0.51 4.93
C SER A 71 14.17 0.72 6.37
N GLY A 72 13.20 -0.08 6.78
CA GLY A 72 12.59 -0.04 8.12
C GLY A 72 11.29 0.77 8.21
N GLU A 73 10.77 1.22 7.08
CA GLU A 73 9.53 2.01 6.97
C GLU A 73 8.27 1.13 6.85
#